data_AF-A0A972IB19-F1
#
_entry.id   AF-A0A972IB19-F1
#
_cell.length_a   1.000
_cell.length_b   1.000
_cell.length_c   1.000
_cell.angle_alpha   90.00
_cell.angle_beta   90.00
_cell.angle_gamma   90.00
#
_symmetry.space_group_name_H-M   'P 1'
#
loop_
_entity.id
_entity.type
_entity.pdbx_description
1 polymer ?
#
loop_
_entity_poly.entity_id
_entity_poly.type
_entity_poly.pdbx_seq_one_letter_code
_entity_poly.pdbx_strand_id
1 'polypeptide(L)'
;MRVHQVVFAAIVRIDAIEAKHPALLETYRGRELECVKAYFFSKVPLGKIFSADTWADLWATYSVFDESYADRKSFGFFIDVGNGFSTLVPTLLLLYGMTFEIVPAWVLGVLGVMFHGQMWYGTLVYFGSFLFNRRYVGHTPGNLAIFVGLTNGLWFTFPVLGFWAAIRLIVDDGFAVFL
;
A
#
# COMPACT_ATOMS: atom_id res chain seq x y z
N MET A 1 10.04 8.64 -8.12
CA MET A 1 10.30 7.71 -7.00
C MET A 1 9.77 6.35 -7.40
N ARG A 2 10.58 5.30 -7.35
CA ARG A 2 10.26 3.98 -7.94
C ARG A 2 9.67 3.07 -6.86
N VAL A 3 8.34 2.96 -6.83
CA VAL A 3 7.54 2.16 -5.87
C VAL A 3 8.04 0.71 -5.73
N HIS A 4 8.67 0.15 -6.76
CA HIS A 4 9.23 -1.21 -6.74
C HIS A 4 10.34 -1.45 -5.72
N GLN A 5 11.12 -0.44 -5.32
CA GLN A 5 12.22 -0.64 -4.36
C GLN A 5 11.72 -0.84 -2.93
N VAL A 6 10.58 -0.23 -2.59
CA VAL A 6 9.93 -0.36 -1.28
C VAL A 6 9.43 -1.79 -1.07
N VAL A 7 8.78 -2.36 -2.09
CA VAL A 7 8.17 -3.69 -1.99
C VAL A 7 9.18 -4.81 -2.20
N PHE A 8 10.19 -4.63 -3.05
CA PHE A 8 11.27 -5.61 -3.22
C PHE A 8 12.03 -5.86 -1.91
N ALA A 9 12.20 -4.82 -1.09
CA ALA A 9 12.82 -4.95 0.22
C ALA A 9 11.98 -5.75 1.22
N ALA A 10 10.65 -5.63 1.19
CA ALA A 10 9.75 -6.40 2.07
C ALA A 10 9.92 -7.92 1.87
N ILE A 11 10.13 -8.35 0.63
CA ILE A 11 10.33 -9.77 0.29
C ILE A 11 11.76 -10.20 0.59
N VAL A 12 12.74 -9.45 0.11
CA VAL A 12 14.16 -9.82 0.19
C VAL A 12 14.69 -9.76 1.62
N ARG A 13 14.03 -9.00 2.50
CA ARG A 13 14.44 -8.80 3.89
C ARG A 13 13.35 -9.16 4.90
N ILE A 14 12.39 -10.01 4.53
CA ILE A 14 11.33 -10.45 5.47
C ILE A 14 11.91 -11.04 6.76
N ASP A 15 12.98 -11.84 6.68
CA ASP A 15 13.65 -12.40 7.86
C ASP A 15 14.19 -11.30 8.79
N ALA A 16 14.68 -10.18 8.23
CA ALA A 16 15.18 -9.06 9.00
C ALA A 16 14.04 -8.24 9.63
N ILE A 17 12.89 -8.15 8.95
CA ILE A 17 11.67 -7.51 9.47
C ILE A 17 11.12 -8.33 10.64
N GLU A 18 10.97 -9.65 10.46
CA GLU A 18 10.52 -10.59 11.49
C GLU A 18 11.43 -10.57 12.72
N ALA A 19 12.75 -10.50 12.53
CA ALA A 19 13.69 -10.42 13.65
C ALA A 19 13.62 -9.09 14.42
N LYS A 20 13.31 -7.97 13.76
CA LYS A 20 13.24 -6.64 14.38
C LYS A 20 11.91 -6.36 15.06
N HIS A 21 10.82 -6.94 14.54
CA HIS A 21 9.46 -6.67 15.01
C HIS A 21 9.28 -6.86 16.53
N PRO A 22 9.73 -7.97 17.18
CA PRO A 22 9.51 -8.17 18.61
C PRO A 22 10.14 -7.08 19.48
N ALA A 23 11.38 -6.67 19.18
CA ALA A 23 12.10 -5.65 19.94
C ALA A 23 11.47 -4.26 19.79
N LEU A 24 11.00 -3.93 18.58
CA LEU A 24 10.27 -2.69 18.32
C LEU A 24 8.91 -2.69 19.02
N LEU A 25 8.18 -3.81 18.96
CA LEU A 25 6.88 -3.95 19.61
C LEU A 25 7.00 -3.83 21.12
N GLU A 26 8.01 -4.44 21.75
CA GLU A 26 8.26 -4.30 23.19
C GLU A 26 8.50 -2.84 23.59
N THR A 27 9.24 -2.09 22.77
CA THR A 27 9.58 -0.69 23.05
C THR A 27 8.39 0.26 22.85
N TYR A 28 7.57 0.02 21.83
CA TYR A 28 6.57 0.97 21.32
C TYR A 28 5.11 0.51 21.44
N ARG A 29 4.81 -0.59 22.14
CA ARG A 29 3.43 -1.05 22.36
C ARG A 29 2.56 0.08 22.96
N GLY A 30 1.41 0.36 22.34
CA GLY A 30 0.51 1.46 22.73
C GLY A 30 1.00 2.85 22.35
N ARG A 31 2.20 2.97 21.76
CA ARG A 31 2.86 4.19 21.29
C ARG A 31 3.38 4.00 19.86
N GLU A 32 2.65 3.27 19.03
CA GLU A 32 3.10 2.84 17.70
C GLU A 32 3.39 4.03 16.79
N LEU A 33 2.62 5.11 16.92
CA LEU A 33 2.85 6.37 16.22
C LEU A 33 4.19 7.03 16.59
N GLU A 34 4.69 6.84 17.82
CA GLU A 34 6.02 7.32 18.21
C GLU A 34 7.12 6.54 17.48
N CYS A 35 6.93 5.24 17.23
CA CYS A 35 7.85 4.43 16.44
C CYS A 35 7.96 4.97 15.01
N VAL A 36 6.80 5.20 14.37
CA VAL A 36 6.73 5.76 13.00
C VAL A 36 7.35 7.15 12.95
N LYS A 37 7.04 8.03 13.92
CA LYS A 37 7.65 9.36 14.00
C LYS A 37 9.16 9.30 14.19
N ALA A 38 9.64 8.46 15.11
CA ALA A 38 11.07 8.31 15.39
C ALA A 38 11.84 7.91 14.14
N TYR A 39 11.29 6.98 13.34
CA TYR A 39 11.90 6.61 12.07
C TYR A 39 11.79 7.72 11.02
N PHE A 40 10.62 8.34 10.86
CA PHE A 40 10.39 9.39 9.85
C PHE A 40 11.27 10.63 10.06
N PHE A 41 11.54 11.00 11.32
CA PHE A 41 12.44 12.10 11.67
C PHE A 41 13.90 11.66 11.79
N SER A 42 14.21 10.38 11.59
CA SER A 42 15.58 9.91 11.56
C SER A 42 16.28 10.39 10.28
N LYS A 43 17.57 10.70 10.39
CA LYS A 43 18.37 11.11 9.23
C LYS A 43 18.79 9.86 8.44
N VAL A 44 18.07 9.57 7.36
CA VAL A 44 18.49 8.57 6.37
C VAL A 44 19.46 9.22 5.38
N PRO A 45 20.73 8.77 5.29
CA PRO A 45 21.67 9.28 4.29
C PRO A 45 21.12 9.03 2.88
N LEU A 46 21.23 10.02 1.97
CA LEU A 46 20.68 9.91 0.61
C LEU A 46 21.19 8.67 -0.14
N GLY A 47 22.46 8.28 0.07
CA GLY A 47 23.04 7.07 -0.53
C GLY A 47 22.42 5.75 -0.04
N LYS A 48 21.68 5.77 1.08
CA LYS A 48 20.98 4.60 1.64
C LYS A 48 19.51 4.51 1.24
N ILE A 49 18.95 5.49 0.52
CA ILE A 49 17.55 5.45 0.05
C ILE A 49 17.28 4.23 -0.84
N PHE A 50 18.31 3.71 -1.51
CA PHE A 50 18.20 2.52 -2.35
C PHE A 50 18.56 1.22 -1.64
N SER A 51 18.90 1.28 -0.35
CA SER A 51 19.25 0.10 0.43
C SER A 51 18.02 -0.69 0.82
N ALA A 52 18.02 -1.99 0.53
CA ALA A 52 16.99 -2.90 1.02
C ALA A 52 16.89 -2.90 2.55
N ASP A 53 18.00 -2.63 3.25
CA ASP A 53 18.00 -2.53 4.72
C ASP A 53 17.20 -1.34 5.23
N THR A 54 17.34 -0.19 4.57
CA THR A 54 16.60 1.02 4.94
C THR A 54 15.10 0.80 4.75
N TRP A 55 14.70 0.20 3.63
CA TRP A 55 13.30 -0.16 3.43
C TRP A 55 12.81 -1.24 4.39
N ALA A 56 13.65 -2.21 4.76
CA ALA A 56 13.32 -3.19 5.79
C ALA A 56 13.11 -2.55 7.16
N ASP A 57 13.89 -1.53 7.53
CA ASP A 57 13.68 -0.76 8.76
C ASP A 57 12.35 -0.01 8.76
N LEU A 58 11.97 0.56 7.61
CA LEU A 58 10.66 1.20 7.44
C LEU A 58 9.52 0.20 7.62
N TRP A 59 9.60 -0.98 6.97
CA TRP A 59 8.60 -2.03 7.11
C TRP A 59 8.54 -2.61 8.52
N ALA A 60 9.68 -2.80 9.18
CA ALA A 60 9.74 -3.22 10.58
C ALA A 60 9.06 -2.19 11.50
N THR A 61 9.29 -0.90 11.27
CA THR A 61 8.62 0.19 11.99
C THR A 61 7.10 0.16 11.78
N TYR A 62 6.65 -0.03 10.54
CA TYR A 62 5.24 -0.10 10.21
C TYR A 62 4.57 -1.37 10.78
N SER A 63 5.32 -2.48 10.86
CA SER A 63 4.81 -3.74 11.39
C SER A 63 4.43 -3.68 12.88
N VAL A 64 4.96 -2.70 13.62
CA VAL A 64 4.55 -2.44 15.02
C VAL A 64 3.07 -2.01 15.08
N PHE A 65 2.59 -1.31 14.06
CA PHE A 65 1.19 -0.95 13.92
C PHE A 65 0.36 -2.08 13.30
N ASP A 66 0.87 -2.74 12.25
CA ASP A 66 0.17 -3.86 11.61
C ASP A 66 1.10 -5.07 11.48
N GLU A 67 0.90 -6.04 12.36
CA GLU A 67 1.69 -7.28 12.43
C GLU A 67 1.75 -8.06 11.11
N SER A 68 0.79 -7.85 10.19
CA SER A 68 0.79 -8.55 8.90
C SER A 68 2.05 -8.29 8.07
N TYR A 69 2.70 -7.13 8.25
CA TYR A 69 3.96 -6.84 7.57
C TYR A 69 5.18 -7.57 8.15
N ALA A 70 5.04 -8.16 9.34
CA ALA A 70 6.01 -9.07 9.96
C ALA A 70 5.52 -10.53 9.95
N ASP A 71 4.44 -10.86 9.24
CA ASP A 71 3.97 -12.23 9.08
C ASP A 71 3.87 -12.60 7.61
N ARG A 72 4.84 -13.40 7.15
CA ARG A 72 4.89 -13.94 5.78
C ARG A 72 3.71 -14.82 5.38
N LYS A 73 2.85 -15.22 6.33
CA LYS A 73 1.63 -16.01 6.07
C LYS A 73 0.41 -15.13 5.89
N SER A 74 0.52 -13.84 6.21
CA SER A 74 -0.61 -12.94 6.23
C SER A 74 -1.03 -12.49 4.84
N PHE A 75 -2.31 -12.21 4.69
CA PHE A 75 -2.83 -11.55 3.48
C PHE A 75 -2.18 -10.18 3.25
N GLY A 76 -1.95 -9.41 4.32
CA GLY A 76 -1.36 -8.07 4.26
C GLY A 76 0.04 -8.08 3.62
N PHE A 77 0.87 -9.07 3.97
CA PHE A 77 2.16 -9.27 3.33
C PHE A 77 2.00 -9.53 1.82
N PHE A 78 1.17 -10.51 1.44
CA PHE A 78 1.06 -10.92 0.05
C PHE A 78 0.36 -9.90 -0.87
N ILE A 79 -0.61 -9.14 -0.35
CA ILE A 79 -1.29 -8.13 -1.16
C ILE A 79 -0.35 -6.98 -1.53
N ASP A 80 0.50 -6.52 -0.59
CA ASP A 80 1.45 -5.45 -0.85
C ASP A 80 2.63 -5.91 -1.70
N VAL A 81 3.12 -7.13 -1.46
CA VAL A 81 4.10 -7.80 -2.33
C VAL A 81 3.57 -7.93 -3.76
N GLY A 82 2.37 -8.45 -3.91
CA GLY A 82 1.70 -8.59 -5.20
C GLY A 82 1.56 -7.25 -5.90
N ASN A 83 1.07 -6.22 -5.19
CA ASN A 83 0.91 -4.87 -5.72
C ASN A 83 2.26 -4.30 -6.21
N GLY A 84 3.35 -4.48 -5.47
CA GLY A 84 4.66 -3.97 -5.90
C GLY A 84 5.19 -4.59 -7.19
N PHE A 85 4.86 -5.86 -7.47
CA PHE A 85 5.21 -6.50 -8.74
C PHE A 85 4.26 -6.14 -9.87
N SER A 86 2.95 -6.09 -9.59
CA SER A 86 1.93 -6.06 -10.64
C SER A 86 1.52 -4.65 -11.03
N THR A 87 1.62 -3.64 -10.15
CA THR A 87 0.94 -2.35 -10.36
C THR A 87 1.80 -1.28 -11.02
N LEU A 88 3.14 -1.41 -11.06
CA LEU A 88 4.00 -0.34 -11.58
C LEU A 88 3.74 -0.05 -13.07
N VAL A 89 3.80 -1.07 -13.91
CA VAL A 89 3.60 -0.92 -15.36
C VAL A 89 2.17 -0.47 -15.67
N PRO A 90 1.12 -1.09 -15.10
CA PRO A 90 -0.25 -0.64 -15.30
C PRO A 90 -0.52 0.77 -14.82
N THR A 91 0.02 1.17 -13.67
CA THR A 91 -0.15 2.54 -13.15
C THR A 91 0.50 3.56 -14.07
N LEU A 92 1.68 3.26 -14.62
CA LEU A 92 2.31 4.13 -15.61
C LEU A 92 1.45 4.21 -16.88
N LEU A 93 0.98 3.07 -17.39
CA LEU A 93 0.12 3.05 -18.57
C LEU A 93 -1.19 3.83 -18.36
N LEU A 94 -1.82 3.68 -17.18
CA LEU A 94 -2.97 4.48 -16.79
C LEU A 94 -2.61 5.97 -16.76
N LEU A 95 -1.55 6.37 -16.06
CA LEU A 95 -1.15 7.77 -15.93
C LEU A 95 -0.86 8.43 -17.30
N TYR A 96 -0.04 7.80 -18.13
CA TYR A 96 0.30 8.31 -19.45
C TYR A 96 -0.87 8.23 -20.42
N GLY A 97 -1.67 7.15 -20.35
CA GLY A 97 -2.87 6.96 -21.17
C GLY A 97 -3.93 8.02 -20.91
N MET A 98 -4.17 8.39 -19.65
CA MET A 98 -5.13 9.44 -19.28
C MET A 98 -4.66 10.84 -19.70
N THR A 99 -3.34 11.05 -19.83
CA THR A 99 -2.76 12.38 -20.10
C THR A 99 -2.51 12.64 -21.58
N PHE A 100 -2.07 11.61 -22.31
CA PHE A 100 -1.60 11.73 -23.70
C PHE A 100 -2.41 10.88 -24.67
N GLU A 101 -3.44 10.17 -24.20
CA GLU A 101 -4.35 9.37 -25.02
C GLU A 101 -3.61 8.36 -25.93
N ILE A 102 -2.50 7.80 -25.42
CA ILE A 102 -1.57 6.93 -26.18
C ILE A 102 -2.14 5.55 -26.52
N VAL A 103 -3.31 5.21 -25.99
CA VAL A 103 -4.04 3.96 -26.24
C VAL A 103 -5.53 4.26 -26.37
N PRO A 104 -6.33 3.40 -27.04
CA PRO A 104 -7.78 3.60 -27.12
C PRO A 104 -8.44 3.66 -25.73
N ALA A 105 -9.48 4.48 -25.60
CA ALA A 105 -10.18 4.71 -24.33
C ALA A 105 -10.69 3.40 -23.72
N TRP A 106 -11.36 2.54 -24.50
CA TRP A 106 -11.84 1.25 -24.01
C TRP A 106 -10.72 0.32 -23.50
N VAL A 107 -9.52 0.34 -24.11
CA VAL A 107 -8.37 -0.46 -23.64
C VAL A 107 -7.92 0.03 -22.28
N LEU A 108 -7.77 1.34 -22.13
CA LEU A 108 -7.38 1.96 -20.87
C LEU A 108 -8.43 1.72 -19.78
N GLY A 109 -9.72 1.77 -20.15
CA GLY A 109 -10.84 1.49 -19.26
C GLY A 109 -10.87 0.03 -18.78
N VAL A 110 -10.65 -0.96 -19.67
CA VAL A 110 -10.57 -2.37 -19.24
C VAL A 110 -9.43 -2.59 -18.24
N LEU A 111 -8.26 -2.02 -18.52
CA LEU A 111 -7.12 -2.08 -17.60
C LEU A 111 -7.46 -1.38 -16.27
N GLY A 112 -8.06 -0.19 -16.33
CA GLY A 112 -8.49 0.55 -15.15
C GLY A 112 -9.45 -0.27 -14.28
N VAL A 113 -10.46 -0.91 -14.87
CA VAL A 113 -11.40 -1.79 -14.16
C VAL A 113 -10.66 -2.94 -13.47
N MET A 114 -9.73 -3.60 -14.15
CA MET A 114 -8.97 -4.72 -13.58
C MET A 114 -8.13 -4.30 -12.37
N PHE A 115 -7.33 -3.23 -12.51
CA PHE A 115 -6.39 -2.83 -11.46
C PHE A 115 -7.08 -2.10 -10.30
N HIS A 116 -8.02 -1.18 -10.58
CA HIS A 116 -8.79 -0.53 -9.53
C HIS A 116 -9.72 -1.52 -8.82
N GLY A 117 -10.32 -2.47 -9.54
CA GLY A 117 -11.12 -3.54 -8.95
C GLY A 117 -10.27 -4.44 -8.03
N GLN A 118 -9.08 -4.85 -8.46
CA GLN A 118 -8.17 -5.63 -7.64
C GLN A 118 -7.72 -4.88 -6.37
N MET A 119 -7.36 -3.60 -6.47
CA MET A 119 -6.97 -2.78 -5.32
C MET A 119 -8.15 -2.60 -4.34
N TRP A 120 -9.35 -2.33 -4.85
CA TRP A 120 -10.53 -2.15 -4.01
C TRP A 120 -10.92 -3.44 -3.29
N TYR A 121 -10.98 -4.56 -4.02
CA TYR A 121 -11.25 -5.87 -3.44
C TYR A 121 -10.19 -6.28 -2.41
N GLY A 122 -8.91 -6.07 -2.72
CA GLY A 122 -7.82 -6.32 -1.78
C GLY A 122 -7.96 -5.52 -0.49
N THR A 123 -8.37 -4.26 -0.60
CA THR A 123 -8.63 -3.37 0.55
C THR A 123 -9.81 -3.85 1.40
N LEU A 124 -10.88 -4.36 0.78
CA LEU A 124 -11.99 -4.98 1.50
C LEU A 124 -11.55 -6.22 2.29
N VAL A 125 -10.77 -7.10 1.66
CA VAL A 125 -10.23 -8.29 2.32
C VAL A 125 -9.28 -7.88 3.46
N TYR A 126 -8.47 -6.84 3.28
CA TYR A 126 -7.64 -6.28 4.33
C TYR A 126 -8.47 -5.80 5.53
N PHE A 127 -9.52 -4.98 5.31
CA PHE A 127 -10.38 -4.52 6.40
C PHE A 127 -11.09 -5.68 7.10
N GLY A 128 -11.58 -6.66 6.33
CA GLY A 128 -12.16 -7.89 6.88
C GLY A 128 -11.16 -8.62 7.77
N SER A 129 -9.96 -8.88 7.25
CA SER A 129 -8.86 -9.52 7.99
C SER A 129 -8.49 -8.73 9.26
N PHE A 130 -8.45 -7.40 9.21
CA PHE A 130 -8.14 -6.55 10.35
C PHE A 130 -9.20 -6.66 11.46
N LEU A 131 -10.48 -6.62 11.08
CA LEU A 131 -11.60 -6.72 12.02
C LEU A 131 -11.77 -8.12 12.61
N PHE A 132 -11.78 -9.15 11.75
CA PHE A 132 -12.04 -10.54 12.19
C PHE A 132 -10.90 -11.12 13.03
N ASN A 133 -9.65 -10.71 12.77
CA ASN A 133 -8.51 -11.09 13.61
C ASN A 133 -8.31 -10.15 14.82
N ARG A 134 -9.23 -9.21 15.05
CA ARG A 134 -9.21 -8.26 16.19
C ARG A 134 -7.92 -7.45 16.29
N ARG A 135 -7.28 -7.12 15.16
CA ARG A 135 -6.03 -6.36 15.13
C ARG A 135 -6.17 -4.92 15.65
N TYR A 136 -7.39 -4.43 15.85
CA TYR A 136 -7.64 -3.15 16.50
C TYR A 136 -7.42 -3.18 18.02
N VAL A 137 -7.36 -4.36 18.65
CA VAL A 137 -7.22 -4.50 20.11
C VAL A 137 -5.80 -4.14 20.52
N GLY A 138 -5.67 -3.21 21.48
CA GLY A 138 -4.39 -2.74 21.99
C GLY A 138 -3.90 -1.43 21.35
N HIS A 139 -4.53 -0.98 20.26
CA HIS A 139 -4.24 0.32 19.67
C HIS A 139 -5.11 1.44 20.24
N THR A 140 -4.56 2.65 20.23
CA THR A 140 -5.32 3.85 20.59
C THR A 140 -6.32 4.23 19.48
N PRO A 141 -7.45 4.90 19.81
CA PRO A 141 -8.39 5.39 18.80
C PRO A 141 -7.76 6.32 17.77
N GLY A 142 -6.77 7.12 18.17
CA GLY A 142 -6.02 8.00 17.26
C GLY A 142 -5.20 7.21 16.24
N ASN A 143 -4.52 6.14 16.66
CA ASN A 143 -3.76 5.29 15.74
C ASN A 143 -4.69 4.60 14.74
N LEU A 144 -5.84 4.11 15.19
CA LEU A 144 -6.85 3.52 14.30
C LEU A 144 -7.40 4.54 13.30
N ALA A 145 -7.73 5.76 13.73
CA ALA A 145 -8.24 6.80 12.84
C ALA A 145 -7.24 7.20 11.75
N ILE A 146 -5.95 7.30 12.08
CA ILE A 146 -4.90 7.69 11.13
C ILE A 146 -4.56 6.55 10.17
N PHE A 147 -4.24 5.37 10.70
CA PHE A 147 -3.68 4.30 9.88
C PHE A 147 -4.75 3.41 9.23
N VAL A 148 -5.88 3.17 9.89
CA VAL A 148 -6.98 2.37 9.31
C VAL A 148 -7.99 3.27 8.63
N GLY A 149 -8.39 4.35 9.29
CA GLY A 149 -9.35 5.30 8.75
C GLY A 149 -8.80 6.09 7.57
N LEU A 150 -7.74 6.86 7.78
CA LEU A 150 -7.22 7.77 6.77
C LEU A 150 -6.38 7.04 5.71
N THR A 151 -5.26 6.41 6.08
CA THR A 151 -4.34 5.87 5.06
C THR A 151 -4.96 4.71 4.27
N ASN A 152 -5.60 3.74 4.94
CA ASN A 152 -6.31 2.66 4.23
C ASN A 152 -7.63 3.14 3.59
N GLY A 153 -8.26 4.20 4.10
CA GLY A 153 -9.42 4.83 3.45
C GLY A 153 -9.12 5.39 2.06
N LEU A 154 -7.87 5.82 1.79
CA LEU A 154 -7.45 6.25 0.45
C LEU A 154 -7.44 5.07 -0.53
N TRP A 155 -6.98 3.89 -0.08
CA TRP A 155 -6.97 2.65 -0.86
C TRP A 155 -8.36 2.06 -1.09
N PHE A 156 -9.36 2.49 -0.30
CA PHE A 156 -10.75 2.21 -0.61
C PHE A 156 -11.32 3.23 -1.61
N THR A 157 -11.15 4.52 -1.32
CA THR A 157 -11.89 5.60 -2.00
C THR A 157 -11.36 5.85 -3.42
N PHE A 158 -10.04 5.95 -3.61
CA PHE A 158 -9.49 6.25 -4.93
C PHE A 158 -9.67 5.12 -5.94
N PRO A 159 -9.55 3.83 -5.56
CA PRO A 159 -9.90 2.76 -6.48
C PRO A 159 -11.37 2.77 -6.89
N VAL A 160 -12.32 3.15 -6.02
CA VAL A 160 -13.72 3.32 -6.45
C VAL A 160 -13.86 4.43 -7.50
N LEU A 161 -13.20 5.58 -7.30
CA LEU A 161 -13.20 6.67 -8.27
C LEU A 161 -12.55 6.25 -9.60
N GLY A 162 -11.41 5.55 -9.53
CA GLY A 162 -10.72 5.00 -10.70
C GLY A 162 -11.56 3.96 -11.43
N PHE A 163 -12.30 3.13 -10.70
CA PHE A 163 -13.24 2.15 -11.26
C PHE A 163 -14.37 2.84 -12.02
N TRP A 164 -14.94 3.91 -11.46
CA TRP A 164 -15.95 4.73 -12.15
C TRP A 164 -15.37 5.38 -13.43
N ALA A 165 -14.19 6.00 -13.35
CA ALA A 165 -13.56 6.62 -14.51
C ALA A 165 -13.23 5.60 -15.60
N ALA A 166 -12.78 4.42 -15.21
CA ALA A 166 -12.50 3.31 -16.12
C ALA A 166 -13.76 2.79 -16.82
N ILE A 167 -14.90 2.72 -16.13
CA ILE A 167 -16.20 2.40 -16.75
C ILE A 167 -16.59 3.48 -17.78
N ARG A 168 -16.40 4.76 -17.46
CA ARG A 168 -16.70 5.87 -18.39
C ARG A 168 -15.87 5.80 -19.65
N LEU A 169 -14.57 5.49 -19.53
CA LEU A 169 -13.70 5.25 -20.69
C LEU A 169 -14.23 4.14 -21.62
N ILE A 170 -14.86 3.09 -21.07
CA ILE A 170 -15.42 1.98 -21.87
C ILE A 170 -16.75 2.38 -22.50
N VAL A 171 -17.66 2.95 -21.71
CA VAL A 171 -19.04 3.22 -22.14
C VAL A 171 -19.11 4.39 -23.10
N ASP A 172 -18.34 5.44 -22.83
CA ASP A 172 -18.34 6.67 -23.63
C ASP A 172 -17.31 6.60 -24.77
N ASP A 173 -16.49 5.54 -24.80
CA ASP A 173 -15.35 5.32 -25.73
C ASP A 173 -14.53 6.60 -26.00
N GLY A 174 -14.20 7.31 -24.92
CA GLY A 174 -13.51 8.60 -25.00
C GLY A 174 -12.99 9.09 -23.66
N PHE A 175 -12.08 10.07 -23.71
CA PHE A 175 -11.34 10.59 -22.56
C PHE A 175 -12.02 11.73 -21.80
N ALA A 176 -13.28 12.04 -22.13
CA ALA A 176 -14.02 13.18 -21.58
C ALA A 176 -14.15 13.14 -20.04
N VAL A 177 -14.02 11.97 -19.40
CA VAL A 177 -14.05 11.82 -17.95
C VAL A 177 -12.87 12.50 -17.23
N PHE A 178 -11.81 12.89 -17.96
CA PHE A 178 -10.62 13.55 -17.41
C PHE A 178 -10.53 15.06 -17.72
N LEU A 179 -11.54 15.64 -18.36
CA LEU A 179 -11.64 17.07 -18.70
C LEU A 179 -12.53 17.81 -17.70
#